data_AF-A0A530BUZ3-F1
#
_entry.id   AF-A0A530BUZ3-F1
#
_cell.length_a   1.000
_cell.length_b   1.000
_cell.length_c   1.000
_cell.angle_alpha   90.00
_cell.angle_beta   90.00
_cell.angle_gamma   90.00
#
_symmetry.space_group_name_H-M   'P 1'
#
loop_
_entity.id
_entity.type
_entity.pdbx_description
1 polymer ?
#
loop_
_entity_poly.entity_id
_entity_poly.type
_entity_poly.pdbx_seq_one_letter_code
_entity_poly.pdbx_strand_id
1 'polypeptide(L)'
;LLNRAVETLPSPAALAEREARGEPLTRAELGVLLAYAKIVLFSDIVASDVPDDPHFERDLLGYFPDRMAKKYAAEIDGHRLRREIIARVVANDLVNRGGPSFVNRLQEATGRTAADVVRTFAVVRDGFALPALYREIDALDNQIDGQVQLDLYQAVSRLIFMTSGWYLKNDAGTAPLGQRIAELQEARKVLEPKLASLLPAYSRERIEERRHGLFKAGAPERLAGQLALADVGELIPDIALTARTANADIVAAAKAFFAVSDAFRIPRIEEATRAISPPDYYDQLALSRAADTIGAARRGIAVAALTAHAKAADPVTAWLEAGGERVARIRERLQALTEGGDITVSRLSVASGLMSDLTGM
;
A
#
# COMPACT_ATOMS: atom_id res chain seq x y z
N LEU A 1 -4.11 -8.44 26.94
CA LEU A 1 -3.62 -9.81 26.67
C LEU A 1 -2.11 -9.92 26.88
N LEU A 2 -1.27 -9.06 26.27
CA LEU A 2 0.18 -9.10 26.47
C LEU A 2 0.59 -8.62 27.89
N ASN A 3 1.35 -9.43 28.61
CA ASN A 3 2.03 -9.04 29.84
C ASN A 3 3.55 -9.09 29.62
N ARG A 4 4.20 -7.92 29.55
CA ARG A 4 5.64 -7.81 29.24
C ARG A 4 6.52 -8.52 30.27
N ALA A 5 6.15 -8.49 31.55
CA ALA A 5 6.94 -9.12 32.62
C ALA A 5 6.94 -10.65 32.50
N VAL A 6 5.80 -11.23 32.13
CA VAL A 6 5.66 -12.69 31.91
C VAL A 6 6.43 -13.13 30.67
N GLU A 7 6.38 -12.33 29.60
CA GLU A 7 7.04 -12.64 28.33
C GLU A 7 8.50 -12.20 28.27
N THR A 8 9.06 -11.69 29.39
CA THR A 8 10.44 -11.20 29.45
C THR A 8 10.75 -10.07 28.46
N LEU A 9 9.73 -9.30 28.07
CA LEU A 9 9.89 -8.13 27.21
C LEU A 9 10.38 -6.92 28.01
N PRO A 10 11.16 -6.00 27.41
CA PRO A 10 11.66 -4.82 28.08
C PRO A 10 10.52 -3.93 28.61
N SER A 11 10.78 -3.25 29.73
CA SER A 11 9.85 -2.25 30.28
C SER A 11 9.73 -1.05 29.33
N PRO A 12 8.68 -0.21 29.45
CA PRO A 12 8.57 1.01 28.66
C PRO A 12 9.80 1.93 28.77
N ALA A 13 10.39 2.06 29.95
CA ALA A 13 11.60 2.85 30.17
C ALA A 13 12.81 2.26 29.45
N ALA A 14 12.98 0.93 29.49
CA ALA A 14 14.07 0.25 28.77
C ALA A 14 13.91 0.33 27.25
N LEU A 15 12.67 0.30 26.74
CA LEU A 15 12.41 0.52 25.31
C LEU A 15 12.77 1.94 24.89
N ALA A 16 12.39 2.95 25.69
CA ALA A 16 12.74 4.35 25.40
C ALA A 16 14.26 4.59 25.43
N GLU A 17 14.98 3.96 26.36
CA GLU A 17 16.44 4.02 26.40
C GLU A 17 17.08 3.36 25.16
N ARG A 18 16.58 2.19 24.75
CA ARG A 18 17.03 1.51 23.52
C ARG A 18 16.75 2.33 22.28
N GLU A 19 15.57 2.93 22.18
CA GLU A 19 15.19 3.83 21.09
C GLU A 19 16.15 5.02 20.99
N ALA A 20 16.48 5.66 22.12
CA ALA A 20 17.46 6.75 22.17
C ALA A 20 18.88 6.33 21.74
N ARG A 21 19.23 5.03 21.86
CA ARG A 21 20.49 4.46 21.37
C ARG A 21 20.39 3.87 19.95
N GLY A 22 19.22 3.92 19.31
CA GLY A 22 18.99 3.28 18.01
C GLY A 22 19.05 1.75 18.04
N GLU A 23 18.79 1.14 19.19
CA GLU A 23 18.82 -0.32 19.38
C GLU A 23 17.44 -0.92 19.08
N PRO A 24 17.27 -1.64 17.96
CA PRO A 24 15.99 -2.23 17.59
C PRO A 24 15.64 -3.43 18.49
N LEU A 25 14.39 -3.88 18.43
CA LEU A 25 13.97 -5.14 19.05
C LEU A 25 14.76 -6.33 18.48
N THR A 26 15.06 -7.29 19.34
CA THR A 26 15.68 -8.55 18.98
C THR A 26 14.69 -9.47 18.26
N ARG A 27 15.21 -10.48 17.55
CA ARG A 27 14.38 -11.49 16.88
C ARG A 27 13.46 -12.24 17.85
N ALA A 28 13.92 -12.53 19.05
CA ALA A 28 13.12 -13.22 20.07
C ALA A 28 11.95 -12.34 20.54
N GLU A 29 12.21 -11.07 20.84
CA GLU A 29 11.18 -10.09 21.22
C GLU A 29 10.15 -9.91 20.10
N LEU A 30 10.60 -9.81 18.84
CA LEU A 30 9.70 -9.76 17.67
C LEU A 30 8.85 -11.03 17.52
N GLY A 31 9.41 -12.21 17.82
CA GLY A 31 8.68 -13.48 17.80
C GLY A 31 7.51 -13.52 18.80
N VAL A 32 7.73 -12.99 20.00
CA VAL A 32 6.66 -12.83 21.02
C VAL A 32 5.58 -11.88 20.50
N LEU A 33 5.97 -10.70 20.01
CA LEU A 33 5.00 -9.72 19.48
C LEU A 33 4.20 -10.28 18.30
N LEU A 34 4.85 -11.05 17.41
CA LEU A 34 4.19 -11.73 16.29
C LEU A 34 3.13 -12.72 16.77
N ALA A 35 3.44 -13.52 17.79
CA ALA A 35 2.49 -14.49 18.35
C ALA A 35 1.28 -13.78 18.98
N TYR A 36 1.51 -12.75 19.79
CA TYR A 36 0.42 -11.98 20.42
C TYR A 36 -0.43 -11.22 19.41
N ALA A 37 0.18 -10.63 18.37
CA ALA A 37 -0.56 -9.97 17.29
C ALA A 37 -1.54 -10.95 16.62
N LYS A 38 -1.12 -12.20 16.36
CA LYS A 38 -1.99 -13.24 15.82
C LYS A 38 -3.11 -13.64 16.77
N ILE A 39 -2.83 -13.76 18.08
CA ILE A 39 -3.83 -14.13 19.08
C ILE A 39 -4.92 -13.06 19.19
N VAL A 40 -4.52 -11.79 19.29
CA VAL A 40 -5.47 -10.67 19.39
C VAL A 40 -6.30 -10.58 18.11
N LEU A 41 -5.65 -10.57 16.95
CA LEU A 41 -6.34 -10.47 15.66
C LEU A 41 -7.28 -11.65 15.41
N PHE A 42 -6.89 -12.87 15.83
CA PHE A 42 -7.78 -14.03 15.77
C PHE A 42 -9.09 -13.78 16.54
N SER A 43 -9.00 -13.30 17.78
CA SER A 43 -10.17 -12.98 18.60
C SER A 43 -11.05 -11.91 17.95
N ASP A 44 -10.43 -10.86 17.41
CA ASP A 44 -11.16 -9.78 16.73
C ASP A 44 -11.87 -10.27 15.46
N ILE A 45 -11.23 -11.14 14.68
CA ILE A 45 -11.85 -11.74 13.47
C ILE A 45 -13.02 -12.65 13.86
N VAL A 46 -12.85 -13.55 14.84
CA VAL A 46 -13.91 -14.46 15.28
C VAL A 46 -15.13 -13.70 15.82
N ALA A 47 -14.93 -12.55 16.45
CA ALA A 47 -16.01 -11.70 16.96
C ALA A 47 -16.70 -10.85 15.87
N SER A 48 -16.16 -10.81 14.66
CA SER A 48 -16.68 -10.04 13.52
C SER A 48 -17.48 -10.90 12.55
N ASP A 49 -18.09 -10.27 11.54
CA ASP A 49 -18.74 -10.90 10.39
C ASP A 49 -17.77 -11.25 9.24
N VAL A 50 -16.46 -10.99 9.40
CA VAL A 50 -15.44 -11.33 8.38
C VAL A 50 -15.46 -12.81 8.00
N PRO A 51 -15.52 -13.78 8.93
CA PRO A 51 -15.52 -15.20 8.56
C PRO A 51 -16.76 -15.64 7.77
N ASP A 52 -17.83 -14.85 7.77
CA ASP A 52 -19.08 -15.19 7.07
C ASP A 52 -19.08 -14.70 5.61
N ASP A 53 -18.11 -13.87 5.21
CA ASP A 53 -17.99 -13.44 3.82
C ASP A 53 -17.60 -14.63 2.92
N PRO A 54 -18.36 -14.93 1.85
CA PRO A 54 -18.11 -16.07 0.97
C PRO A 54 -16.70 -16.09 0.37
N HIS A 55 -16.04 -14.93 0.27
CA HIS A 55 -14.67 -14.85 -0.23
C HIS A 55 -13.67 -15.69 0.58
N PHE A 56 -13.89 -15.87 1.88
CA PHE A 56 -13.00 -16.62 2.76
C PHE A 56 -13.23 -18.14 2.76
N GLU A 57 -14.21 -18.65 2.01
CA GLU A 57 -14.40 -20.10 1.83
C GLU A 57 -13.17 -20.78 1.24
N ARG A 58 -12.43 -20.07 0.37
CA ARG A 58 -11.17 -20.58 -0.18
C ARG A 58 -10.06 -20.65 0.86
N ASP A 59 -10.04 -19.74 1.84
CA ASP A 59 -9.11 -19.77 2.96
C ASP A 59 -9.44 -20.96 3.89
N LEU A 60 -10.74 -21.26 4.08
CA LEU A 60 -11.22 -22.45 4.77
C LEU A 60 -10.79 -23.74 4.04
N LEU A 61 -11.08 -23.86 2.75
CA LEU A 61 -10.76 -25.05 1.97
C LEU A 61 -9.25 -25.26 1.86
N GLY A 62 -8.48 -24.18 1.71
CA GLY A 62 -7.01 -24.21 1.62
C GLY A 62 -6.32 -24.63 2.92
N TYR A 63 -7.02 -24.63 4.06
CA TYR A 63 -6.51 -25.18 5.32
C TYR A 63 -6.44 -26.72 5.30
N PHE A 64 -7.37 -27.37 4.60
CA PHE A 64 -7.46 -28.82 4.54
C PHE A 64 -6.61 -29.37 3.39
N PRO A 65 -6.12 -30.62 3.48
CA PRO A 65 -5.45 -31.26 2.36
C PRO A 65 -6.34 -31.31 1.11
N ASP A 66 -5.78 -31.04 -0.07
CA ASP A 66 -6.52 -30.94 -1.35
C ASP A 66 -7.52 -32.07 -1.61
N ARG A 67 -7.14 -33.31 -1.28
CA ARG A 67 -8.01 -34.48 -1.46
C ARG A 67 -9.25 -34.42 -0.58
N MET A 68 -9.12 -33.89 0.64
CA MET A 68 -10.26 -33.69 1.54
C MET A 68 -11.11 -32.51 1.09
N ALA A 69 -10.49 -31.37 0.78
CA ALA A 69 -11.18 -30.17 0.32
C ALA A 69 -12.06 -30.46 -0.92
N LYS A 70 -11.57 -31.26 -1.87
CA LYS A 70 -12.34 -31.64 -3.07
C LYS A 70 -13.46 -32.64 -2.79
N LYS A 71 -13.21 -33.63 -1.92
CA LYS A 71 -14.15 -34.74 -1.71
C LYS A 71 -15.25 -34.41 -0.68
N TYR A 72 -14.93 -33.58 0.31
CA TYR A 72 -15.77 -33.31 1.48
C TYR A 72 -16.05 -31.80 1.63
N ALA A 73 -16.19 -31.08 0.51
CA ALA A 73 -16.36 -29.63 0.52
C ALA A 73 -17.61 -29.19 1.31
N ALA A 74 -18.73 -29.93 1.18
CA ALA A 74 -19.97 -29.63 1.87
C ALA A 74 -19.85 -29.84 3.39
N GLU A 75 -19.16 -30.91 3.82
CA GLU A 75 -18.91 -31.18 5.23
C GLU A 75 -17.94 -30.16 5.85
N ILE A 76 -16.96 -29.69 5.07
CA ILE A 76 -16.03 -28.64 5.50
C ILE A 76 -16.77 -27.30 5.64
N ASP A 77 -17.67 -26.96 4.72
CA ASP A 77 -18.48 -25.75 4.83
C ASP A 77 -19.43 -25.80 6.04
N GLY A 78 -20.00 -26.97 6.35
CA GLY A 78 -20.79 -27.19 7.56
C GLY A 78 -19.98 -27.35 8.86
N HIS A 79 -18.66 -27.18 8.83
CA HIS A 79 -17.80 -27.50 9.97
C HIS A 79 -18.04 -26.55 11.17
N ARG A 80 -18.19 -27.12 12.38
CA ARG A 80 -18.49 -26.36 13.61
C ARG A 80 -17.45 -25.27 13.94
N LEU A 81 -16.21 -25.45 13.51
CA LEU A 81 -15.11 -24.49 13.71
C LEU A 81 -14.79 -23.68 12.43
N ARG A 82 -15.70 -23.60 11.46
CA ARG A 82 -15.47 -22.89 10.18
C ARG A 82 -14.94 -21.47 10.43
N ARG A 83 -15.58 -20.72 11.34
CA ARG A 83 -15.21 -19.34 11.66
C ARG A 83 -13.81 -19.24 12.25
N GLU A 84 -13.49 -20.12 13.21
CA GLU A 84 -12.20 -20.18 13.87
C GLU A 84 -11.09 -20.60 12.90
N ILE A 85 -11.34 -21.56 12.01
CA ILE A 85 -10.34 -21.97 11.00
C ILE A 85 -10.04 -20.81 10.06
N ILE A 86 -11.06 -20.13 9.53
CA ILE A 86 -10.88 -18.93 8.68
C ILE A 86 -10.10 -17.86 9.44
N ALA A 87 -10.52 -17.52 10.66
CA ALA A 87 -9.85 -16.51 11.47
C ALA A 87 -8.37 -16.86 11.70
N ARG A 88 -8.08 -18.14 11.97
CA ARG A 88 -6.71 -18.63 12.19
C ARG A 88 -5.84 -18.50 10.95
N VAL A 89 -6.35 -18.89 9.79
CA VAL A 89 -5.62 -18.80 8.51
C VAL A 89 -5.35 -17.35 8.16
N VAL A 90 -6.39 -16.52 8.17
CA VAL A 90 -6.32 -15.11 7.76
C VAL A 90 -5.45 -14.29 8.71
N ALA A 91 -5.58 -14.48 10.04
CA ALA A 91 -4.72 -13.80 11.00
C ALA A 91 -3.24 -14.18 10.83
N ASN A 92 -2.94 -15.45 10.54
CA ASN A 92 -1.57 -15.88 10.30
C ASN A 92 -1.01 -15.26 9.03
N ASP A 93 -1.75 -15.31 7.91
CA ASP A 93 -1.31 -14.75 6.64
C ASP A 93 -1.05 -13.25 6.77
N LEU A 94 -2.03 -12.50 7.26
CA LEU A 94 -1.91 -11.05 7.45
C LEU A 94 -0.71 -10.67 8.32
N VAL A 95 -0.58 -11.27 9.51
CA VAL A 95 0.52 -10.92 10.43
C VAL A 95 1.88 -11.39 9.93
N ASN A 96 1.96 -12.52 9.22
CA ASN A 96 3.22 -12.97 8.61
C ASN A 96 3.68 -12.05 7.49
N ARG A 97 2.76 -11.50 6.68
CA ARG A 97 3.11 -10.60 5.56
C ARG A 97 3.29 -9.14 5.97
N GLY A 98 2.46 -8.67 6.90
CA GLY A 98 2.43 -7.28 7.35
C GLY A 98 3.29 -6.99 8.58
N GLY A 99 3.60 -8.01 9.38
CA GLY A 99 4.27 -7.89 10.66
C GLY A 99 3.34 -7.61 11.84
N PRO A 100 3.87 -7.63 13.07
CA PRO A 100 3.07 -7.57 14.30
C PRO A 100 2.34 -6.24 14.51
N SER A 101 2.82 -5.14 13.91
CA SER A 101 2.23 -3.81 14.05
C SER A 101 1.29 -3.42 12.91
N PHE A 102 1.14 -4.27 11.88
CA PHE A 102 0.39 -3.93 10.66
C PHE A 102 -1.03 -3.43 10.95
N VAL A 103 -1.79 -4.21 11.72
CA VAL A 103 -3.19 -3.91 12.02
C VAL A 103 -3.30 -2.63 12.84
N ASN A 104 -2.60 -2.55 13.98
CA ASN A 104 -2.66 -1.38 14.86
C ASN A 104 -2.25 -0.09 14.15
N ARG A 105 -1.19 -0.11 13.32
CA ARG A 105 -0.75 1.07 12.55
C ARG A 105 -1.83 1.55 11.58
N LEU A 106 -2.53 0.63 10.91
CA LEU A 106 -3.61 0.98 10.01
C LEU A 106 -4.86 1.46 10.77
N GLN A 107 -5.18 0.86 11.92
CA GLN A 107 -6.27 1.33 12.78
C GLN A 107 -6.02 2.73 13.32
N GLU A 108 -4.81 3.01 13.85
CA GLU A 108 -4.43 4.34 14.33
C GLU A 108 -4.46 5.38 13.20
N ALA A 109 -3.97 5.02 12.01
CA ALA A 109 -3.89 5.95 10.88
C ALA A 109 -5.25 6.25 10.23
N THR A 110 -6.26 5.39 10.41
CA THR A 110 -7.53 5.48 9.65
C THR A 110 -8.79 5.47 10.51
N GLY A 111 -8.68 5.15 11.81
CA GLY A 111 -9.80 4.96 12.71
C GLY A 111 -10.67 3.73 12.41
N ARG A 112 -10.26 2.88 11.45
CA ARG A 112 -11.01 1.70 11.02
C ARG A 112 -10.84 0.52 11.98
N THR A 113 -11.76 -0.43 11.89
CA THR A 113 -11.74 -1.63 12.75
C THR A 113 -10.73 -2.67 12.24
N ALA A 114 -10.33 -3.62 13.09
CA ALA A 114 -9.51 -4.75 12.67
C ALA A 114 -10.20 -5.57 11.55
N ALA A 115 -11.52 -5.69 11.60
CA ALA A 115 -12.32 -6.34 10.56
C ALA A 115 -12.20 -5.63 9.20
N ASP A 116 -12.23 -4.30 9.18
CA ASP A 116 -12.02 -3.51 7.95
C ASP A 116 -10.60 -3.70 7.39
N VAL A 117 -9.59 -3.74 8.27
CA VAL A 117 -8.19 -4.01 7.90
C VAL A 117 -8.07 -5.40 7.27
N VAL A 118 -8.73 -6.41 7.83
CA VAL A 118 -8.68 -7.79 7.31
C VAL A 118 -9.37 -7.90 5.95
N ARG A 119 -10.54 -7.29 5.76
CA ARG A 119 -11.19 -7.25 4.43
C ARG A 119 -10.32 -6.54 3.42
N THR A 120 -9.72 -5.42 3.80
CA THR A 120 -8.84 -4.66 2.92
C THR A 120 -7.57 -5.45 2.58
N PHE A 121 -7.00 -6.17 3.54
CA PHE A 121 -5.89 -7.08 3.28
C PHE A 121 -6.28 -8.14 2.25
N ALA A 122 -7.49 -8.71 2.32
CA ALA A 122 -7.98 -9.63 1.29
C ALA A 122 -8.11 -8.96 -0.09
N VAL A 123 -8.64 -7.73 -0.16
CA VAL A 123 -8.67 -6.94 -1.41
C VAL A 123 -7.28 -6.85 -2.03
N VAL A 124 -6.27 -6.50 -1.24
CA VAL A 124 -4.91 -6.31 -1.74
C VAL A 124 -4.21 -7.63 -2.05
N ARG A 125 -4.31 -8.63 -1.16
CA ARG A 125 -3.72 -9.97 -1.34
C ARG A 125 -4.17 -10.60 -2.65
N ASP A 126 -5.46 -10.54 -2.93
CA ASP A 126 -6.07 -11.25 -4.06
C ASP A 126 -6.19 -10.38 -5.29
N GLY A 127 -6.38 -9.07 -5.10
CA GLY A 127 -6.31 -8.07 -6.16
C GLY A 127 -4.94 -8.03 -6.84
N PHE A 128 -3.85 -8.15 -6.07
CA PHE A 128 -2.49 -8.23 -6.61
C PHE A 128 -1.99 -9.65 -6.89
N ALA A 129 -2.80 -10.69 -6.65
CA ALA A 129 -2.42 -12.09 -6.81
C ALA A 129 -1.13 -12.45 -6.04
N LEU A 130 -0.97 -11.91 -4.82
CA LEU A 130 0.24 -12.05 -4.01
C LEU A 130 0.64 -13.49 -3.68
N PRO A 131 -0.27 -14.47 -3.49
CA PRO A 131 0.14 -15.85 -3.29
C PRO A 131 0.99 -16.44 -4.43
N ALA A 132 0.76 -16.01 -5.67
CA ALA A 132 1.61 -16.42 -6.80
C ALA A 132 2.99 -15.76 -6.72
N LEU A 133 3.04 -14.44 -6.47
CA LEU A 133 4.28 -13.69 -6.32
C LEU A 133 5.15 -14.22 -5.17
N TYR A 134 4.53 -14.57 -4.04
CA TYR A 134 5.26 -15.15 -2.92
C TYR A 134 5.86 -16.51 -3.27
N ARG A 135 5.13 -17.40 -3.97
CA ARG A 135 5.71 -18.67 -4.42
C ARG A 135 6.94 -18.48 -5.32
N GLU A 136 6.97 -17.42 -6.13
CA GLU A 136 8.14 -17.10 -6.95
C GLU A 136 9.33 -16.65 -6.09
N ILE A 137 9.09 -15.83 -5.06
CA ILE A 137 10.14 -15.40 -4.13
C ILE A 137 10.61 -16.57 -3.26
N ASP A 138 9.69 -17.40 -2.75
CA ASP A 138 9.97 -18.57 -1.91
C ASP A 138 10.83 -19.59 -2.68
N ALA A 139 10.64 -19.72 -4.00
CA ALA A 139 11.44 -20.59 -4.85
C ALA A 139 12.92 -20.16 -4.99
N LEU A 140 13.26 -18.95 -4.54
CA LEU A 140 14.65 -18.45 -4.50
C LEU A 140 15.36 -18.78 -3.18
N ASP A 141 14.70 -19.49 -2.26
CA ASP A 141 15.31 -19.92 -0.99
C ASP A 141 16.56 -20.77 -1.25
N ASN A 142 17.66 -20.37 -0.61
CA ASN A 142 19.01 -20.92 -0.85
C ASN A 142 19.52 -20.81 -2.31
N GLN A 143 18.88 -20.01 -3.18
CA GLN A 143 19.34 -19.73 -4.55
C GLN A 143 20.00 -18.36 -4.70
N ILE A 144 19.60 -17.39 -3.87
CA ILE A 144 20.17 -16.04 -3.81
C ILE A 144 20.60 -15.71 -2.39
N ASP A 145 21.27 -14.58 -2.20
CA ASP A 145 21.60 -14.08 -0.87
C ASP A 145 20.33 -13.85 -0.04
N GLY A 146 20.36 -14.28 1.23
CA GLY A 146 19.20 -14.23 2.10
C GLY A 146 18.71 -12.80 2.39
N GLN A 147 19.62 -11.81 2.45
CA GLN A 147 19.21 -10.42 2.61
C GLN A 147 18.49 -9.92 1.35
N VAL A 148 18.98 -10.27 0.16
CA VAL A 148 18.29 -9.94 -1.10
C VAL A 148 16.88 -10.52 -1.11
N GLN A 149 16.69 -11.78 -0.71
CA GLN A 149 15.36 -12.39 -0.65
C GLN A 149 14.44 -11.67 0.36
N LEU A 150 14.96 -11.26 1.51
CA LEU A 150 14.23 -10.44 2.49
C LEU A 150 13.81 -9.08 1.90
N ASP A 151 14.68 -8.45 1.10
CA ASP A 151 14.36 -7.19 0.43
C ASP A 151 13.22 -7.36 -0.60
N LEU A 152 13.16 -8.51 -1.29
CA LEU A 152 12.03 -8.85 -2.17
C LEU A 152 10.72 -8.95 -1.38
N TYR A 153 10.72 -9.65 -0.23
CA TYR A 153 9.54 -9.70 0.65
C TYR A 153 9.16 -8.32 1.18
N GLN A 154 10.14 -7.47 1.51
CA GLN A 154 9.90 -6.12 1.98
C GLN A 154 9.23 -5.24 0.92
N ALA A 155 9.59 -5.41 -0.36
CA ALA A 155 8.91 -4.73 -1.47
C ALA A 155 7.41 -5.08 -1.52
N VAL A 156 7.07 -6.36 -1.36
CA VAL A 156 5.66 -6.81 -1.31
C VAL A 156 4.96 -6.32 -0.05
N SER A 157 5.63 -6.37 1.11
CA SER A 157 5.07 -5.87 2.38
C SER A 157 4.73 -4.38 2.31
N ARG A 158 5.59 -3.58 1.65
CA ARG A 158 5.32 -2.15 1.39
C ARG A 158 4.08 -1.97 0.52
N LEU A 159 3.98 -2.66 -0.61
CA LEU A 159 2.80 -2.63 -1.48
C LEU A 159 1.53 -2.94 -0.68
N ILE A 160 1.55 -3.97 0.16
CA ILE A 160 0.41 -4.35 1.00
C ILE A 160 0.04 -3.21 1.94
N PHE A 161 1.01 -2.66 2.67
CA PHE A 161 0.75 -1.62 3.67
C PHE A 161 0.23 -0.32 3.04
N MET A 162 0.92 0.17 2.00
CA MET A 162 0.56 1.41 1.32
C MET A 162 -0.82 1.32 0.68
N THR A 163 -1.09 0.24 -0.05
CA THR A 163 -2.37 0.05 -0.74
C THR A 163 -3.50 -0.17 0.25
N SER A 164 -3.26 -0.91 1.34
CA SER A 164 -4.27 -1.11 2.39
C SER A 164 -4.63 0.21 3.09
N GLY A 165 -3.61 1.02 3.41
CA GLY A 165 -3.81 2.35 3.96
C GLY A 165 -4.63 3.25 3.03
N TRP A 166 -4.35 3.21 1.72
CA TRP A 166 -5.12 3.95 0.73
C TRP A 166 -6.59 3.51 0.70
N TYR A 167 -6.87 2.20 0.64
CA TYR A 167 -8.24 1.68 0.62
C TYR A 167 -9.01 2.06 1.89
N LEU A 168 -8.43 1.90 3.08
CA LEU A 168 -9.12 2.22 4.33
C LEU A 168 -9.52 3.71 4.44
N LYS A 169 -8.77 4.60 3.79
CA LYS A 169 -9.03 6.05 3.75
C LYS A 169 -10.00 6.46 2.64
N ASN A 170 -9.93 5.84 1.47
CA ASN A 170 -10.59 6.32 0.25
C ASN A 170 -11.74 5.42 -0.23
N ASP A 171 -11.85 4.21 0.28
CA ASP A 171 -12.92 3.27 -0.04
C ASP A 171 -13.92 3.21 1.13
N ALA A 172 -15.19 3.42 0.81
CA ALA A 172 -16.28 3.30 1.77
C ALA A 172 -16.47 1.85 2.26
N GLY A 173 -16.01 0.86 1.48
CA GLY A 173 -16.08 -0.55 1.82
C GLY A 173 -17.50 -1.14 1.71
N THR A 174 -18.41 -0.45 1.00
CA THR A 174 -19.83 -0.84 0.93
C THR A 174 -20.11 -1.91 -0.13
N ALA A 175 -19.24 -2.04 -1.13
CA ALA A 175 -19.37 -3.09 -2.14
C ALA A 175 -18.93 -4.46 -1.58
N PRO A 176 -19.53 -5.58 -2.03
CA PRO A 176 -19.10 -6.91 -1.65
C PRO A 176 -17.59 -7.14 -1.88
N LEU A 177 -16.95 -7.90 -0.98
CA LEU A 177 -15.50 -8.12 -1.01
C LEU A 177 -15.02 -8.70 -2.37
N GLY A 178 -15.73 -9.70 -2.88
CA GLY A 178 -15.43 -10.29 -4.18
C GLY A 178 -15.49 -9.29 -5.35
N GLN A 179 -16.43 -8.34 -5.31
CA GLN A 179 -16.53 -7.28 -6.32
C GLN A 179 -15.32 -6.34 -6.24
N ARG A 180 -14.94 -5.90 -5.04
CA ARG A 180 -13.79 -5.00 -4.82
C ARG A 180 -12.49 -5.61 -5.33
N ILE A 181 -12.31 -6.93 -5.13
CA ILE A 181 -11.17 -7.69 -5.67
C ILE A 181 -11.19 -7.71 -7.20
N ALA A 182 -12.34 -8.03 -7.80
CA ALA A 182 -12.48 -8.08 -9.26
C ALA A 182 -12.22 -6.71 -9.91
N GLU A 183 -12.69 -5.62 -9.30
CA GLU A 183 -12.42 -4.26 -9.76
C GLU A 183 -10.93 -3.93 -9.78
N LEU A 184 -10.20 -4.29 -8.71
CA LEU A 184 -8.75 -4.10 -8.66
C LEU A 184 -8.03 -4.97 -9.70
N GLN A 185 -8.44 -6.22 -9.87
CA GLN A 185 -7.86 -7.13 -10.88
C GLN A 185 -8.05 -6.60 -12.30
N GLU A 186 -9.25 -6.10 -12.64
CA GLU A 186 -9.51 -5.55 -13.97
C GLU A 186 -8.75 -4.25 -14.20
N ALA A 187 -8.69 -3.36 -13.21
CA ALA A 187 -7.88 -2.14 -13.29
C ALA A 187 -6.39 -2.46 -13.55
N ARG A 188 -5.84 -3.45 -12.82
CA ARG A 188 -4.46 -3.92 -13.01
C ARG A 188 -4.24 -4.50 -14.40
N LYS A 189 -5.13 -5.38 -14.86
CA LYS A 189 -5.07 -6.00 -16.18
C LYS A 189 -5.01 -4.98 -17.32
N VAL A 190 -5.74 -3.87 -17.20
CA VAL A 190 -5.73 -2.80 -18.20
C VAL A 190 -4.48 -1.92 -18.09
N LEU A 191 -4.07 -1.57 -16.87
CA LEU A 191 -3.02 -0.58 -16.63
C LEU A 191 -1.60 -1.14 -16.63
N GLU A 192 -1.33 -2.27 -15.99
CA GLU A 192 0.02 -2.81 -15.80
C GLU A 192 0.83 -2.93 -17.11
N PRO A 193 0.27 -3.43 -18.23
CA PRO A 193 0.99 -3.50 -19.50
C PRO A 193 1.35 -2.12 -20.10
N LYS A 194 0.71 -1.05 -19.63
CA LYS A 194 0.87 0.32 -20.13
C LYS A 194 1.65 1.21 -19.16
N LEU A 195 1.81 0.83 -17.89
CA LEU A 195 2.42 1.68 -16.86
C LEU A 195 3.79 2.23 -17.29
N ALA A 196 4.68 1.38 -17.78
CA ALA A 196 6.04 1.79 -18.19
C ALA A 196 6.06 2.93 -19.23
N SER A 197 5.11 2.92 -20.17
CA SER A 197 5.03 3.96 -21.22
C SER A 197 4.29 5.23 -20.77
N LEU A 198 3.41 5.12 -19.78
CA LEU A 198 2.65 6.24 -19.21
C LEU A 198 3.45 7.04 -18.18
N LEU A 199 4.49 6.43 -17.60
CA LEU A 199 5.28 7.07 -16.56
C LEU A 199 6.13 8.23 -17.09
N PRO A 200 6.28 9.31 -16.30
CA PRO A 200 7.25 10.37 -16.56
C PRO A 200 8.68 9.83 -16.58
N ALA A 201 9.59 10.53 -17.28
CA ALA A 201 10.97 10.10 -17.46
C ALA A 201 11.68 9.80 -16.14
N TYR A 202 11.52 10.68 -15.14
CA TYR A 202 12.10 10.51 -13.80
C TYR A 202 11.69 9.18 -13.15
N SER A 203 10.39 8.87 -13.14
CA SER A 203 9.88 7.63 -12.54
C SER A 203 10.30 6.40 -13.34
N ARG A 204 10.35 6.51 -14.68
CA ARG A 204 10.79 5.41 -15.55
C ARG A 204 12.26 5.04 -15.30
N GLU A 205 13.15 6.03 -15.21
CA GLU A 205 14.57 5.81 -14.93
C GLU A 205 14.77 5.10 -13.58
N ARG A 206 14.07 5.53 -12.53
CA ARG A 206 14.14 4.91 -11.19
C ARG A 206 13.66 3.46 -11.17
N ILE A 207 12.62 3.14 -11.93
CA ILE A 207 12.10 1.77 -12.04
C ILE A 207 13.08 0.89 -12.80
N GLU A 208 13.67 1.38 -13.89
CA GLU A 208 14.69 0.63 -14.63
C GLU A 208 15.94 0.39 -13.80
N GLU A 209 16.38 1.39 -13.03
CA GLU A 209 17.48 1.24 -12.08
C GLU A 209 17.18 0.17 -11.03
N ARG A 210 15.97 0.21 -10.43
CA ARG A 210 15.54 -0.81 -9.47
C ARG A 210 15.46 -2.20 -10.09
N ARG A 211 14.88 -2.32 -11.29
CA ARG A 211 14.80 -3.57 -12.03
C ARG A 211 16.20 -4.15 -12.28
N HIS A 212 17.12 -3.32 -12.75
CA HIS A 212 18.50 -3.74 -13.00
C HIS A 212 19.21 -4.14 -11.70
N GLY A 213 19.01 -3.38 -10.61
CA GLY A 213 19.55 -3.71 -9.29
C GLY A 213 19.08 -5.06 -8.77
N LEU A 214 17.77 -5.32 -8.83
CA LEU A 214 17.19 -6.62 -8.42
C LEU A 214 17.71 -7.78 -9.27
N PHE A 215 17.80 -7.59 -10.60
CA PHE A 215 18.34 -8.59 -11.50
C PHE A 215 19.82 -8.91 -11.20
N LYS A 216 20.64 -7.86 -11.01
CA LYS A 216 22.05 -8.01 -10.64
C LYS A 216 22.24 -8.71 -9.28
N ALA A 217 21.29 -8.54 -8.37
CA ALA A 217 21.28 -9.21 -7.07
C ALA A 217 20.82 -10.69 -7.14
N GLY A 218 20.47 -11.20 -8.33
CA GLY A 218 20.16 -12.61 -8.57
C GLY A 218 18.67 -12.92 -8.77
N ALA A 219 17.78 -11.92 -8.72
CA ALA A 219 16.36 -12.15 -9.00
C ALA A 219 16.14 -12.43 -10.50
N PRO A 220 15.29 -13.40 -10.88
CA PRO A 220 14.92 -13.64 -12.28
C PRO A 220 14.36 -12.36 -12.94
N GLU A 221 14.69 -12.13 -14.22
CA GLU A 221 14.34 -10.88 -14.91
C GLU A 221 12.85 -10.51 -14.83
N ARG A 222 11.97 -11.51 -14.99
CA ARG A 222 10.52 -11.30 -14.87
C ARG A 222 10.12 -10.84 -13.46
N LEU A 223 10.67 -11.48 -12.43
CA LEU A 223 10.36 -11.15 -11.03
C LEU A 223 10.94 -9.77 -10.66
N ALA A 224 12.15 -9.47 -11.11
CA ALA A 224 12.79 -8.16 -10.95
C ALA A 224 11.94 -7.05 -11.60
N GLY A 225 11.42 -7.27 -12.82
CA GLY A 225 10.52 -6.34 -13.49
C GLY A 225 9.21 -6.14 -12.74
N GLN A 226 8.60 -7.23 -12.28
CA GLN A 226 7.35 -7.18 -11.51
C GLN A 226 7.51 -6.43 -10.18
N LEU A 227 8.58 -6.70 -9.42
CA LEU A 227 8.85 -6.04 -8.14
C LEU A 227 9.32 -4.60 -8.29
N ALA A 228 10.00 -4.25 -9.38
CA ALA A 228 10.36 -2.87 -9.68
C ALA A 228 9.13 -2.00 -9.99
N LEU A 229 8.09 -2.59 -10.61
CA LEU A 229 6.82 -1.93 -10.89
C LEU A 229 5.85 -1.90 -9.71
N ALA A 230 6.14 -2.61 -8.61
CA ALA A 230 5.23 -2.72 -7.46
C ALA A 230 4.86 -1.35 -6.87
N ASP A 231 5.84 -0.44 -6.72
CA ASP A 231 5.62 0.92 -6.23
C ASP A 231 4.69 1.74 -7.15
N VAL A 232 4.65 1.45 -8.46
CA VAL A 232 3.68 2.09 -9.36
C VAL A 232 2.35 1.38 -9.32
N GLY A 233 2.36 0.06 -9.10
CA GLY A 233 1.16 -0.75 -8.88
C GLY A 233 0.32 -0.24 -7.70
N GLU A 234 0.95 0.29 -6.65
CA GLU A 234 0.25 0.87 -5.49
C GLU A 234 -0.62 2.10 -5.84
N LEU A 235 -0.37 2.75 -6.98
CA LEU A 235 -1.13 3.90 -7.48
C LEU A 235 -2.40 3.49 -8.26
N ILE A 236 -2.52 2.23 -8.66
CA ILE A 236 -3.63 1.74 -9.49
C ILE A 236 -5.01 2.00 -8.85
N PRO A 237 -5.23 1.76 -7.54
CA PRO A 237 -6.49 2.08 -6.90
C PRO A 237 -6.85 3.58 -6.96
N ASP A 238 -5.86 4.46 -6.83
CA ASP A 238 -6.04 5.91 -6.88
C ASP A 238 -6.39 6.40 -8.30
N ILE A 239 -5.76 5.80 -9.30
CA ILE A 239 -6.09 6.01 -10.72
C ILE A 239 -7.50 5.50 -11.01
N ALA A 240 -7.88 4.33 -10.51
CA ALA A 240 -9.22 3.78 -10.70
C ALA A 240 -10.29 4.66 -10.04
N LEU A 241 -10.02 5.20 -8.84
CA LEU A 241 -10.89 6.18 -8.21
C LEU A 241 -11.00 7.47 -9.04
N THR A 242 -9.87 7.97 -9.53
CA THR A 242 -9.82 9.14 -10.44
C THR A 242 -10.72 8.94 -11.66
N ALA A 243 -10.61 7.77 -12.32
CA ALA A 243 -11.41 7.41 -13.47
C ALA A 243 -12.92 7.41 -13.16
N ARG A 244 -13.31 6.79 -12.04
CA ARG A 244 -14.72 6.74 -11.61
C ARG A 244 -15.26 8.13 -11.28
N THR A 245 -14.51 8.93 -10.52
CA THR A 245 -14.95 10.28 -10.11
C THR A 245 -15.07 11.23 -11.30
N ALA A 246 -14.14 11.15 -12.26
CA ALA A 246 -14.16 11.97 -13.48
C ALA A 246 -15.09 11.41 -14.58
N ASN A 247 -15.67 10.22 -14.39
CA ASN A 247 -16.39 9.45 -15.41
C ASN A 247 -15.57 9.31 -16.73
N ALA A 248 -14.30 8.95 -16.59
CA ALA A 248 -13.33 8.85 -17.69
C ALA A 248 -12.82 7.42 -17.85
N ASP A 249 -12.28 7.11 -19.04
CA ASP A 249 -11.53 5.88 -19.30
C ASP A 249 -10.31 5.78 -18.35
N ILE A 250 -10.03 4.57 -17.84
CA ILE A 250 -8.97 4.37 -16.84
C ILE A 250 -7.56 4.68 -17.37
N VAL A 251 -7.30 4.50 -18.67
CA VAL A 251 -6.04 4.86 -19.31
C VAL A 251 -5.93 6.38 -19.47
N ALA A 252 -7.04 7.06 -19.79
CA ALA A 252 -7.08 8.52 -19.81
C ALA A 252 -6.85 9.10 -18.40
N ALA A 253 -7.45 8.48 -17.38
CA ALA A 253 -7.23 8.84 -15.99
C ALA A 253 -5.77 8.62 -15.57
N ALA A 254 -5.16 7.51 -15.95
CA ALA A 254 -3.74 7.23 -15.68
C ALA A 254 -2.82 8.29 -16.33
N LYS A 255 -3.08 8.66 -17.59
CA LYS A 255 -2.34 9.73 -18.28
C LYS A 255 -2.44 11.06 -17.53
N ALA A 256 -3.65 11.47 -17.17
CA ALA A 256 -3.85 12.71 -16.42
C ALA A 256 -3.17 12.66 -15.05
N PHE A 257 -3.30 11.56 -14.33
CA PHE A 257 -2.70 11.36 -13.01
C PHE A 257 -1.17 11.46 -13.03
N PHE A 258 -0.52 10.84 -14.02
CA PHE A 258 0.93 10.95 -14.19
C PHE A 258 1.38 12.31 -14.72
N ALA A 259 0.61 12.95 -15.61
CA ALA A 259 0.88 14.31 -16.07
C ALA A 259 0.82 15.32 -14.91
N VAL A 260 -0.17 15.22 -14.02
CA VAL A 260 -0.24 16.02 -12.78
C VAL A 260 0.97 15.71 -11.89
N SER A 261 1.31 14.43 -11.71
CA SER A 261 2.48 14.03 -10.91
C SER A 261 3.78 14.67 -11.41
N ASP A 262 3.98 14.70 -12.72
CA ASP A 262 5.17 15.32 -13.33
C ASP A 262 5.14 16.85 -13.23
N ALA A 263 4.00 17.47 -13.56
CA ALA A 263 3.83 18.92 -13.53
C ALA A 263 4.13 19.54 -12.15
N PHE A 264 3.86 18.79 -11.08
CA PHE A 264 4.08 19.18 -9.69
C PHE A 264 5.24 18.43 -8.99
N ARG A 265 6.04 17.66 -9.75
CA ARG A 265 7.21 16.91 -9.25
C ARG A 265 6.94 15.99 -8.06
N ILE A 266 5.73 15.44 -7.96
CA ILE A 266 5.28 14.60 -6.86
C ILE A 266 6.21 13.39 -6.62
N PRO A 267 6.70 12.67 -7.66
CA PRO A 267 7.59 11.53 -7.43
C PRO A 267 8.89 11.88 -6.68
N ARG A 268 9.43 13.09 -6.88
CA ARG A 268 10.63 13.58 -6.17
C ARG A 268 10.33 13.87 -4.70
N ILE A 269 9.16 14.43 -4.44
CA ILE A 269 8.70 14.70 -3.07
C ILE A 269 8.46 13.39 -2.33
N GLU A 270 7.79 12.42 -2.96
CA GLU A 270 7.55 11.09 -2.38
C GLU A 270 8.86 10.33 -2.12
N GLU A 271 9.84 10.43 -3.02
CA GLU A 271 11.15 9.82 -2.82
C GLU A 271 11.92 10.41 -1.65
N ALA A 272 12.01 11.74 -1.57
CA ALA A 272 12.68 12.39 -0.45
C ALA A 272 11.93 12.15 0.87
N THR A 273 10.59 12.05 0.84
CA THR A 273 9.77 11.67 2.01
C THR A 273 10.18 10.30 2.56
N ARG A 274 10.49 9.33 1.68
CA ARG A 274 10.93 7.98 2.11
C ARG A 274 12.32 7.97 2.75
N ALA A 275 13.14 9.00 2.53
CA ALA A 275 14.47 9.12 3.13
C ALA A 275 14.43 9.72 4.55
N ILE A 276 13.30 10.30 4.96
CA ILE A 276 13.15 10.90 6.28
C ILE A 276 12.99 9.79 7.32
N SER A 277 13.82 9.82 8.37
CA SER A 277 13.62 9.05 9.59
C SER A 277 12.97 9.96 10.63
N PRO A 278 11.66 9.84 10.89
CA PRO A 278 10.97 10.71 11.84
C PRO A 278 11.52 10.48 13.25
N PRO A 279 11.89 11.54 14.00
CA PRO A 279 12.48 11.41 15.33
C PRO A 279 11.46 10.97 16.38
N ASP A 280 10.17 11.17 16.13
CA ASP A 280 9.10 10.77 17.04
C ASP A 280 7.80 10.35 16.33
N TYR A 281 6.83 9.90 17.13
CA TYR A 281 5.51 9.47 16.69
C TYR A 281 4.71 10.59 15.99
N TYR A 282 4.78 11.82 16.47
CA TYR A 282 4.00 12.93 15.93
C TYR A 282 4.54 13.41 14.59
N ASP A 283 5.86 13.39 14.42
CA ASP A 283 6.51 13.67 13.13
C ASP A 283 6.18 12.58 12.11
N GLN A 284 6.12 11.30 12.52
CA GLN A 284 5.66 10.23 11.64
C GLN A 284 4.21 10.44 11.20
N LEU A 285 3.34 10.86 12.13
CA LEU A 285 1.94 11.16 11.84
C LEU A 285 1.81 12.37 10.91
N ALA A 286 2.59 13.42 11.12
CA ALA A 286 2.62 14.61 10.27
C ALA A 286 3.08 14.27 8.84
N LEU A 287 4.12 13.45 8.71
CA LEU A 287 4.62 12.96 7.42
C LEU A 287 3.55 12.17 6.67
N SER A 288 2.90 11.22 7.35
CA SER A 288 1.82 10.41 6.81
C SER A 288 0.65 11.26 6.31
N ARG A 289 0.20 12.21 7.13
CA ARG A 289 -0.88 13.14 6.75
C ARG A 289 -0.53 14.00 5.56
N ALA A 290 0.69 14.54 5.52
CA ALA A 290 1.11 15.38 4.40
C ALA A 290 1.18 14.58 3.08
N ALA A 291 1.67 13.34 3.12
CA ALA A 291 1.65 12.44 1.97
C ALA A 291 0.22 12.12 1.51
N ASP A 292 -0.71 11.83 2.43
CA ASP A 292 -2.12 11.60 2.11
C ASP A 292 -2.75 12.82 1.41
N THR A 293 -2.51 14.02 1.93
CA THR A 293 -3.03 15.26 1.35
C THR A 293 -2.46 15.50 -0.04
N ILE A 294 -1.17 15.23 -0.27
CA ILE A 294 -0.57 15.33 -1.62
C ILE A 294 -1.23 14.34 -2.58
N GLY A 295 -1.44 13.09 -2.15
CA GLY A 295 -2.14 12.08 -2.96
C GLY A 295 -3.58 12.47 -3.29
N ALA A 296 -4.33 12.96 -2.30
CA ALA A 296 -5.69 13.46 -2.50
C ALA A 296 -5.73 14.68 -3.43
N ALA A 297 -4.75 15.59 -3.31
CA ALA A 297 -4.64 16.76 -4.17
C ALA A 297 -4.32 16.39 -5.62
N ARG A 298 -3.37 15.48 -5.83
CA ARG A 298 -3.06 14.91 -7.16
C ARG A 298 -4.33 14.36 -7.83
N ARG A 299 -5.09 13.53 -7.10
CA ARG A 299 -6.37 12.99 -7.58
C ARG A 299 -7.36 14.10 -7.90
N GLY A 300 -7.56 15.06 -6.99
CA GLY A 300 -8.48 16.17 -7.18
C GLY A 300 -8.18 17.00 -8.43
N ILE A 301 -6.90 17.34 -8.65
CA ILE A 301 -6.45 18.07 -9.84
C ILE A 301 -6.67 17.24 -11.11
N ALA A 302 -6.34 15.94 -11.10
CA ALA A 302 -6.55 15.07 -12.24
C ALA A 302 -8.04 14.95 -12.61
N VAL A 303 -8.92 14.82 -11.61
CA VAL A 303 -10.37 14.85 -11.81
C VAL A 303 -10.82 16.19 -12.39
N ALA A 304 -10.40 17.31 -11.80
CA ALA A 304 -10.78 18.65 -12.27
C ALA A 304 -10.37 18.88 -13.73
N ALA A 305 -9.14 18.49 -14.10
CA ALA A 305 -8.66 18.56 -15.47
C ALA A 305 -9.50 17.72 -16.43
N LEU A 306 -9.76 16.45 -16.09
CA LEU A 306 -10.55 15.53 -16.91
C LEU A 306 -12.01 15.99 -17.08
N THR A 307 -12.60 16.59 -16.04
CA THR A 307 -14.00 17.06 -16.09
C THR A 307 -14.14 18.40 -16.81
N ALA A 308 -13.31 19.40 -16.48
CA ALA A 308 -13.40 20.74 -17.06
C ALA A 308 -12.93 20.79 -18.52
N HIS A 309 -11.96 19.94 -18.89
CA HIS A 309 -11.32 19.93 -20.20
C HIS A 309 -11.46 18.59 -20.92
N ALA A 310 -12.58 17.87 -20.73
CA ALA A 310 -12.83 16.54 -21.30
C ALA A 310 -12.65 16.44 -22.83
N LYS A 311 -12.80 17.55 -23.56
CA LYS A 311 -12.66 17.62 -25.02
C LYS A 311 -11.26 18.06 -25.49
N ALA A 312 -10.39 18.48 -24.58
CA ALA A 312 -9.02 18.87 -24.92
C ALA A 312 -8.20 17.62 -25.26
N ALA A 313 -7.26 17.76 -26.19
CA ALA A 313 -6.31 16.69 -26.52
C ALA A 313 -5.41 16.34 -25.31
N ASP A 314 -5.09 17.34 -24.51
CA ASP A 314 -4.40 17.20 -23.23
C ASP A 314 -5.14 18.00 -22.14
N PRO A 315 -6.05 17.34 -21.39
CA PRO A 315 -6.84 18.00 -20.35
C PRO A 315 -6.01 18.61 -19.23
N VAL A 316 -4.85 18.03 -18.89
CA VAL A 316 -4.00 18.52 -17.81
C VAL A 316 -3.28 19.79 -18.23
N THR A 317 -2.70 19.82 -19.44
CA THR A 317 -2.08 21.03 -19.97
C THR A 317 -3.11 22.17 -20.06
N ALA A 318 -4.32 21.89 -20.58
CA ALA A 318 -5.39 22.89 -20.64
C ALA A 318 -5.78 23.42 -19.24
N TRP A 319 -5.84 22.56 -18.24
CA TRP A 319 -6.13 22.96 -16.85
C TRP A 319 -5.01 23.83 -16.26
N LEU A 320 -3.74 23.47 -16.50
CA LEU A 320 -2.58 24.25 -16.05
C LEU A 320 -2.58 25.66 -16.66
N GLU A 321 -2.89 25.77 -17.96
CA GLU A 321 -3.00 27.06 -18.67
C GLU A 321 -4.16 27.90 -18.13
N ALA A 322 -5.33 27.29 -17.92
CA ALA A 322 -6.50 27.96 -17.36
C ALA A 322 -6.26 28.49 -15.93
N GLY A 323 -5.42 27.81 -15.15
CA GLY A 323 -5.05 28.23 -13.80
C GLY A 323 -4.08 29.43 -13.73
N GLY A 324 -3.43 29.79 -14.84
CA GLY A 324 -2.59 30.98 -14.99
C GLY A 324 -1.49 31.13 -13.93
N GLU A 325 -1.25 32.37 -13.48
CA GLU A 325 -0.17 32.72 -12.55
C GLU A 325 -0.28 32.03 -11.18
N ARG A 326 -1.49 31.66 -10.73
CA ARG A 326 -1.67 30.98 -9.44
C ARG A 326 -1.02 29.60 -9.47
N VAL A 327 -1.34 28.81 -10.49
CA VAL A 327 -0.77 27.46 -10.67
C VAL A 327 0.73 27.55 -10.95
N ALA A 328 1.16 28.50 -11.79
CA ALA A 328 2.58 28.70 -12.10
C ALA A 328 3.41 28.98 -10.83
N ARG A 329 2.97 29.90 -9.96
CA ARG A 329 3.66 30.19 -8.69
C ARG A 329 3.75 29.00 -7.75
N ILE A 330 2.70 28.17 -7.68
CA ILE A 330 2.73 26.96 -6.84
C ILE A 330 3.71 25.93 -7.40
N ARG A 331 3.75 25.74 -8.73
CA ARG A 331 4.73 24.86 -9.39
C ARG A 331 6.16 25.31 -9.13
N GLU A 332 6.45 26.60 -9.25
CA GLU A 332 7.79 27.16 -8.95
C GLU A 332 8.20 26.94 -7.49
N ARG A 333 7.27 27.13 -6.55
CA ARG A 333 7.53 26.90 -5.12
C ARG A 333 7.82 25.43 -4.83
N LEU A 334 7.03 24.51 -5.39
CA LEU A 334 7.26 23.07 -5.25
C LEU A 334 8.59 22.65 -5.89
N GLN A 335 8.93 23.24 -7.04
CA GLN A 335 10.23 23.05 -7.66
C GLN A 335 11.38 23.48 -6.73
N ALA A 336 11.31 24.71 -6.18
CA ALA A 336 12.32 25.21 -5.25
C ALA A 336 12.46 24.33 -4.00
N LEU A 337 11.36 23.77 -3.49
CA LEU A 337 11.37 22.82 -2.36
C LEU A 337 12.12 21.52 -2.70
N THR A 338 12.05 21.06 -3.95
CA THR A 338 12.75 19.85 -4.40
C THR A 338 14.22 20.08 -4.78
N GLU A 339 14.62 21.33 -5.04
CA GLU A 339 16.00 21.69 -5.47
C GLU A 339 16.85 22.24 -4.31
N GLY A 340 16.23 22.81 -3.26
CA GLY A 340 16.88 23.55 -2.17
C GLY A 340 17.38 22.74 -0.97
N GLY A 341 17.82 21.49 -1.16
CA GLY A 341 18.34 20.61 -0.10
C GLY A 341 17.31 19.65 0.53
N ASP A 342 17.70 18.94 1.59
CA ASP A 342 16.91 17.84 2.17
C ASP A 342 15.45 18.23 2.48
N ILE A 343 14.52 17.34 2.15
CA ILE A 343 13.11 17.51 2.52
C ILE A 343 12.97 17.18 4.01
N THR A 344 12.45 18.13 4.77
CA THR A 344 12.07 17.97 6.18
C THR A 344 10.56 17.75 6.30
N VAL A 345 10.10 17.28 7.47
CA VAL A 345 8.66 17.18 7.77
C VAL A 345 7.94 18.51 7.52
N SER A 346 8.54 19.63 7.95
CA SER A 346 7.98 20.98 7.73
C SER A 346 7.87 21.36 6.25
N ARG A 347 8.89 21.06 5.43
CA ARG A 347 8.85 21.31 3.98
C ARG A 347 7.77 20.46 3.30
N LEU A 348 7.57 19.22 3.74
CA LEU A 348 6.50 18.37 3.23
C LEU A 348 5.11 18.90 3.61
N SER A 349 4.92 19.39 4.84
CA SER A 349 3.67 20.03 5.24
C SER A 349 3.36 21.28 4.39
N VAL A 350 4.38 22.07 4.05
CA VAL A 350 4.21 23.22 3.13
C VAL A 350 3.84 22.75 1.72
N ALA A 351 4.53 21.74 1.19
CA ALA A 351 4.21 21.17 -0.13
C ALA A 351 2.77 20.63 -0.19
N SER A 352 2.34 19.94 0.87
CA SER A 352 0.99 19.45 1.06
C SER A 352 -0.05 20.58 1.08
N GLY A 353 0.19 21.66 1.82
CA GLY A 353 -0.70 22.83 1.82
C GLY A 353 -0.81 23.49 0.45
N LEU A 354 0.32 23.72 -0.23
CA LEU A 354 0.35 24.31 -1.57
C LEU A 354 -0.41 23.47 -2.60
N MET A 355 -0.29 22.14 -2.53
CA MET A 355 -1.03 21.22 -3.39
C MET A 355 -2.54 21.24 -3.07
N SER A 356 -2.91 21.28 -1.79
CA SER A 356 -4.31 21.36 -1.37
C SER A 356 -4.98 22.66 -1.81
N ASP A 357 -4.26 23.77 -1.85
CA ASP A 357 -4.78 25.06 -2.33
C ASP A 357 -5.21 25.03 -3.81
N LEU A 358 -4.80 24.02 -4.57
CA LEU A 358 -5.21 23.82 -5.96
C LEU A 358 -6.51 23.02 -6.08
N THR A 359 -6.90 22.28 -5.04
CA THR A 359 -8.15 21.53 -5.02
C THR A 359 -9.32 22.47 -4.70
N GLY A 360 -10.24 22.64 -5.65
CA GLY A 360 -11.36 23.60 -5.55
C GLY A 360 -11.32 24.74 -6.57
N MET A 361 -10.31 24.74 -7.45
CA MET A 361 -10.38 25.40 -8.76
C MET A 361 -11.07 24.49 -9.77
#